data_AF-A0A6B1D1J0-F1
#
_entry.id   AF-A0A6B1D1J0-F1
#
_cell.length_a   1.000
_cell.length_b   1.000
_cell.length_c   1.000
_cell.angle_alpha   90.00
_cell.angle_beta   90.00
_cell.angle_gamma   90.00
#
_symmetry.space_group_name_H-M   'P 1'
#
loop_
_entity.id
_entity.type
_entity.pdbx_description
1 polymer ?
#
loop_
_entity_poly.entity_id
_entity_poly.type
_entity_poly.pdbx_seq_one_letter_code
_entity_poly.pdbx_strand_id
1 'polypeptide(L)'
;MDRRNVDLLAGMGTEIYPDKRNGQFQDSKLRMVRSGDSAGQGLPFYAKANLEKLNVERVQLTLFDVWDYRDDGYSLRWDPLGDQRYALRWRDPSKSKLADGPGMMLAADCLAIEAMRWFPTLPVGRQAETSGFQRKSRREIYFVWPIWTPMLSTDTVRSLLVLPDLTHDPVDHGSLARRGIQEVYRSQRVQQNQYYSNFLPAHSI
;
A
#
# COMPACT_ATOMS: atom_id res chain seq x y z
N MET A 1 -17.18 6.07 18.74
CA MET A 1 -16.21 6.09 17.64
C MET A 1 -16.51 4.86 16.77
N ASP A 2 -16.69 5.04 15.46
CA ASP A 2 -16.99 3.93 14.54
C ASP A 2 -15.75 3.01 14.39
N ARG A 3 -15.94 1.68 14.51
CA ARG A 3 -14.87 0.67 14.38
C ARG A 3 -14.14 0.80 13.04
N ARG A 4 -14.85 1.15 11.97
CA ARG A 4 -14.25 1.36 10.64
C ARG A 4 -13.15 2.43 10.67
N ASN A 5 -13.41 3.55 11.35
CA ASN A 5 -12.47 4.66 11.43
C ASN A 5 -11.24 4.29 12.27
N VAL A 6 -11.43 3.52 13.35
CA VAL A 6 -10.33 3.02 14.17
C VAL A 6 -9.45 2.06 13.38
N ASP A 7 -10.04 1.14 12.62
CA ASP A 7 -9.29 0.20 11.78
C ASP A 7 -8.51 0.94 10.69
N LEU A 8 -9.10 1.96 10.07
CA LEU A 8 -8.41 2.78 9.07
C LEU A 8 -7.22 3.52 9.67
N LEU A 9 -7.37 4.12 10.86
CA LEU A 9 -6.26 4.78 11.57
C LEU A 9 -5.15 3.79 11.92
N ALA A 10 -5.49 2.59 12.39
CA ALA A 10 -4.51 1.54 12.63
C ALA A 10 -3.77 1.12 11.35
N GLY A 11 -4.43 1.17 10.18
CA GLY A 11 -3.80 0.96 8.87
C GLY A 11 -2.80 2.05 8.48
N MET A 12 -2.94 3.27 9.03
CA MET A 12 -2.05 4.40 8.75
C MET A 12 -0.75 4.34 9.56
N GLY A 13 -0.78 3.79 10.78
CA GLY A 13 0.39 3.71 11.65
C GLY A 13 0.05 3.55 13.14
N THR A 14 1.05 3.75 14.00
CA THR A 14 0.91 3.63 15.47
C THR A 14 1.91 4.53 16.22
N GLU A 15 1.51 4.97 17.41
CA GLU A 15 2.29 5.75 18.37
C GLU A 15 2.98 4.91 19.45
N ILE A 16 2.65 3.62 19.57
CA ILE A 16 3.03 2.76 20.72
C ILE A 16 4.55 2.48 20.79
N TYR A 17 5.26 2.61 19.68
CA TYR A 17 6.72 2.74 19.66
C TYR A 17 7.06 4.00 18.90
N PRO A 18 7.36 5.12 19.55
CA PRO A 18 7.76 6.30 18.80
C PRO A 18 9.10 6.06 18.07
N ASP A 19 9.29 6.69 16.90
CA ASP A 19 10.61 6.70 16.26
C ASP A 19 11.67 7.24 17.26
N LYS A 20 12.78 6.51 17.36
CA LYS A 20 13.91 6.78 18.27
C LYS A 20 14.49 8.19 18.11
N ARG A 21 14.26 8.85 16.97
CA ARG A 21 14.79 10.20 16.71
C ARG A 21 13.92 11.31 17.29
N ASN A 22 12.59 11.22 17.21
CA ASN A 22 11.72 12.39 17.43
C ASN A 22 10.46 12.14 18.27
N GLY A 23 10.24 10.94 18.84
CA GLY A 23 8.99 10.70 19.58
C GLY A 23 7.76 10.52 18.66
N GLN A 24 7.97 10.31 17.36
CA GLN A 24 6.93 10.47 16.34
C GLN A 24 6.16 9.18 16.03
N PHE A 25 4.92 9.36 15.58
CA PHE A 25 4.05 8.36 14.96
C PHE A 25 4.84 7.50 13.96
N GLN A 26 4.82 6.17 14.15
CA GLN A 26 5.39 5.22 13.19
C GLN A 26 4.37 4.95 12.09
N ASP A 27 4.68 5.42 10.89
CA ASP A 27 3.86 5.17 9.71
C ASP A 27 3.80 3.68 9.35
N SER A 28 2.68 3.26 8.75
CA SER A 28 2.59 1.93 8.17
C SER A 28 3.56 1.77 7.00
N LYS A 29 3.89 0.52 6.68
CA LYS A 29 4.70 0.18 5.50
C LYS A 29 3.99 0.54 4.18
N LEU A 30 2.68 0.79 4.21
CA LEU A 30 1.92 1.30 3.07
C LEU A 30 2.15 2.79 2.83
N ARG A 31 2.77 3.54 3.76
CA ARG A 31 3.25 4.89 3.43
C ARG A 31 4.43 4.81 2.46
N MET A 32 4.17 5.27 1.24
CA MET A 32 5.13 5.31 0.13
C MET A 32 5.50 6.73 -0.31
N VAL A 33 4.72 7.71 0.15
CA VAL A 33 5.00 9.13 -0.03
C VAL A 33 5.72 9.69 1.19
N ARG A 34 6.21 10.93 1.10
CA ARG A 34 6.89 11.61 2.20
C ARG A 34 6.05 11.58 3.48
N SER A 35 6.70 11.39 4.64
CA SER A 35 6.06 11.67 5.93
C SER A 35 5.70 13.15 6.00
N GLY A 36 4.55 13.46 6.62
CA GLY A 36 4.03 14.80 6.83
C GLY A 36 5.14 15.84 7.03
N ASP A 37 5.24 16.86 6.18
CA ASP A 37 6.08 18.02 6.48
C ASP A 37 5.27 19.10 7.20
N SER A 38 5.95 20.17 7.63
CA SER A 38 5.32 21.32 8.30
C SER A 38 4.32 22.07 7.41
N ALA A 39 4.24 21.76 6.11
CA ALA A 39 3.21 22.25 5.19
C ALA A 39 2.01 21.29 5.07
N GLY A 40 1.98 20.20 5.84
CA GLY A 40 0.87 19.24 5.90
C GLY A 40 0.87 18.22 4.75
N GLN A 41 1.95 18.09 3.98
CA GLN A 41 2.00 17.18 2.84
C GLN A 41 2.39 15.76 3.25
N GLY A 42 1.57 14.76 2.92
CA GLY A 42 1.83 13.35 3.22
C GLY A 42 0.64 12.44 2.92
N LEU A 43 0.71 11.16 3.30
CA LEU A 43 -0.32 10.16 2.97
C LEU A 43 -1.75 10.59 3.34
N PRO A 44 -2.04 11.11 4.55
CA PRO A 44 -3.41 11.55 4.88
C PRO A 44 -3.91 12.71 4.01
N PHE A 45 -3.03 13.66 3.67
CA PHE A 45 -3.37 14.78 2.81
C PHE A 45 -3.64 14.30 1.37
N TYR A 46 -2.80 13.41 0.85
CA TYR A 46 -2.96 12.85 -0.51
C TYR A 46 -4.25 12.02 -0.59
N ALA A 47 -4.51 11.22 0.43
CA ALA A 47 -5.72 10.43 0.53
C ALA A 47 -6.97 11.29 0.53
N LYS A 48 -7.00 12.34 1.36
CA LYS A 48 -8.12 13.28 1.41
C LYS A 48 -8.33 13.97 0.05
N ALA A 49 -7.27 14.52 -0.53
CA ALA A 49 -7.34 15.23 -1.80
C ALA A 49 -7.82 14.33 -2.97
N ASN A 50 -7.40 13.06 -3.00
CA ASN A 50 -7.88 12.11 -4.00
C ASN A 50 -9.34 11.72 -3.74
N LEU A 51 -9.72 11.45 -2.48
CA LEU A 51 -11.10 11.11 -2.12
C LEU A 51 -12.10 12.25 -2.46
N GLU A 52 -11.70 13.51 -2.33
CA GLU A 52 -12.51 14.68 -2.71
C GLU A 52 -12.78 14.76 -4.23
N LYS A 53 -11.93 14.15 -5.05
CA LYS A 53 -12.09 14.06 -6.51
C LYS A 53 -12.75 12.76 -6.99
N LEU A 54 -13.03 11.82 -6.08
CA LEU A 54 -13.58 10.52 -6.43
C LEU A 54 -15.03 10.66 -6.93
N ASN A 55 -15.36 9.95 -8.00
CA ASN A 55 -16.72 9.87 -8.52
C ASN A 55 -17.01 8.47 -9.07
N VAL A 56 -18.28 8.19 -9.35
CA VAL A 56 -18.76 6.88 -9.82
C VAL A 56 -18.13 6.47 -11.15
N GLU A 57 -17.93 7.42 -12.07
CA GLU A 57 -17.32 7.15 -13.37
C GLU A 57 -15.88 6.63 -13.22
N ARG A 58 -15.06 7.27 -12.38
CA ARG A 58 -13.68 6.84 -12.09
C ARG A 58 -13.64 5.46 -11.45
N VAL A 59 -14.59 5.15 -10.56
CA VAL A 59 -14.72 3.82 -9.94
C VAL A 59 -15.07 2.78 -10.99
N GLN A 60 -16.03 3.07 -11.87
CA GLN A 60 -16.42 2.16 -12.96
C GLN A 60 -15.24 1.87 -13.89
N LEU A 61 -14.54 2.91 -14.36
CA LEU A 61 -13.37 2.76 -15.23
C LEU A 61 -12.27 1.92 -14.58
N THR A 62 -12.03 2.13 -13.28
CA THR A 62 -10.98 1.39 -12.55
C THR A 62 -11.33 -0.09 -12.37
N LEU A 63 -12.60 -0.41 -12.13
CA LEU A 63 -13.03 -1.78 -11.83
C LEU A 63 -13.34 -2.61 -13.07
N PHE A 64 -13.77 -1.98 -14.17
CA PHE A 64 -14.37 -2.68 -15.30
C PHE A 64 -13.73 -2.38 -16.66
N ASP A 65 -12.91 -1.33 -16.78
CA ASP A 65 -12.27 -0.95 -18.03
C ASP A 65 -10.74 -1.14 -17.98
N VAL A 66 -10.10 -1.09 -19.15
CA VAL A 66 -8.64 -1.12 -19.25
C VAL A 66 -8.08 0.19 -18.70
N TRP A 67 -7.11 0.08 -17.79
CA TRP A 67 -6.49 1.24 -17.15
C TRP A 67 -5.75 2.10 -18.18
N ASP A 68 -6.20 3.35 -18.33
CA ASP A 68 -5.66 4.33 -19.28
C ASP A 68 -4.76 5.39 -18.63
N TYR A 69 -4.67 5.37 -17.29
CA TYR A 69 -3.83 6.27 -16.49
C TYR A 69 -4.07 7.76 -16.80
N ARG A 70 -5.31 8.14 -17.14
CA ARG A 70 -5.62 9.53 -17.53
C ARG A 70 -5.77 10.50 -16.36
N ASP A 71 -5.81 10.00 -15.13
CA ASP A 71 -6.18 10.84 -13.98
C ASP A 71 -5.03 11.68 -13.48
N ASP A 72 -5.38 12.87 -13.00
CA ASP A 72 -4.51 13.79 -12.28
C ASP A 72 -4.74 13.70 -10.76
N GLY A 73 -3.69 13.91 -9.97
CA GLY A 73 -3.82 14.02 -8.52
C GLY A 73 -2.55 13.62 -7.80
N TYR A 74 -2.71 13.22 -6.54
CA TYR A 74 -1.59 12.88 -5.69
C TYR A 74 -1.35 11.37 -5.70
N SER A 75 -0.41 10.93 -6.54
CA SER A 75 -0.03 9.51 -6.59
C SER A 75 0.42 9.01 -5.21
N LEU A 76 -0.18 7.89 -4.77
CA LEU A 76 0.23 7.20 -3.56
C LEU A 76 1.41 6.26 -3.77
N ARG A 77 1.91 6.14 -5.00
CA ARG A 77 3.09 5.35 -5.39
C ARG A 77 2.95 3.83 -5.15
N TRP A 78 1.72 3.35 -4.96
CA TRP A 78 1.41 1.93 -4.87
C TRP A 78 1.47 1.23 -6.23
N ASP A 79 1.19 1.92 -7.33
CA ASP A 79 1.40 1.38 -8.67
C ASP A 79 2.91 1.30 -9.00
N PRO A 80 3.42 0.13 -9.45
CA PRO A 80 4.81 -0.01 -9.92
C PRO A 80 5.22 0.95 -11.04
N LEU A 81 4.29 1.38 -11.90
CA LEU A 81 4.56 2.41 -12.92
C LEU A 81 4.96 3.76 -12.32
N GLY A 82 4.61 4.00 -11.05
CA GLY A 82 5.06 5.14 -10.28
C GLY A 82 6.56 5.11 -9.94
N ASP A 83 7.26 3.98 -10.06
CA ASP A 83 8.72 3.88 -9.89
C ASP A 83 9.44 4.52 -11.10
N GLN A 84 9.49 5.85 -11.09
CA GLN A 84 10.19 6.62 -12.11
C GLN A 84 11.50 7.18 -11.59
N ARG A 85 12.55 6.36 -11.64
CA ARG A 85 13.89 6.72 -11.18
C ARG A 85 14.45 7.88 -11.99
N TYR A 86 14.86 8.95 -11.30
CA TYR A 86 15.49 10.12 -11.91
C TYR A 86 16.65 9.77 -12.85
N ALA A 87 17.44 8.75 -12.50
CA ALA A 87 18.59 8.30 -13.30
C ALA A 87 18.23 7.70 -14.67
N LEU A 88 16.95 7.38 -14.91
CA LEU A 88 16.46 6.81 -16.17
C LEU A 88 15.67 7.82 -17.02
N ARG A 89 15.51 9.07 -16.55
CA ARG A 89 14.78 10.10 -17.28
C ARG A 89 15.73 10.95 -18.12
N TRP A 90 15.38 11.16 -19.39
CA TRP A 90 16.08 12.09 -20.29
C TRP A 90 15.95 13.56 -19.86
N ARG A 91 14.89 13.91 -19.10
CA ARG A 91 14.62 15.26 -18.62
C ARG A 91 14.55 15.30 -17.11
N ASP A 92 14.99 16.43 -16.55
CA ASP A 92 14.86 16.76 -15.14
C ASP A 92 13.39 17.12 -14.82
N PRO A 93 12.65 16.26 -14.09
CA PRO A 93 11.25 16.51 -13.79
C PRO A 93 11.04 17.66 -12.79
N SER A 94 12.10 18.21 -12.19
CA SER A 94 11.99 19.42 -11.35
C SER A 94 11.87 20.71 -12.16
N LYS A 95 12.14 20.65 -13.49
CA LYS A 95 12.15 21.82 -14.39
C LYS A 95 11.04 21.81 -15.45
N SER A 96 10.28 20.73 -15.55
CA SER A 96 9.16 20.58 -16.48
C SER A 96 7.84 20.83 -15.77
N LYS A 97 7.06 21.82 -16.24
CA LYS A 97 5.65 22.00 -15.84
C LYS A 97 4.71 21.04 -16.59
N LEU A 98 5.21 20.31 -17.59
CA LEU A 98 4.42 19.23 -18.16
C LEU A 98 4.35 18.11 -17.13
N ALA A 99 3.17 17.53 -16.98
CA ALA A 99 2.94 16.30 -16.25
C ALA A 99 3.69 15.13 -16.94
N ASP A 100 5.02 15.14 -16.89
CA ASP A 100 5.91 14.10 -17.45
C ASP A 100 5.94 12.86 -16.53
N GLY A 101 4.80 12.55 -15.91
CA GLY A 101 4.56 11.32 -15.18
C GLY A 101 3.55 10.47 -15.95
N PRO A 102 3.59 9.14 -15.82
CA PRO A 102 2.44 8.33 -16.18
C PRO A 102 1.35 8.85 -15.24
N GLY A 103 0.19 9.22 -15.77
CA GLY A 103 -0.91 9.62 -14.90
C GLY A 103 -1.29 8.46 -13.96
N MET A 104 -2.37 8.60 -13.22
CA MET A 104 -2.73 7.59 -12.22
C MET A 104 -4.12 7.03 -12.50
N MET A 105 -4.47 5.97 -11.77
CA MET A 105 -5.85 5.52 -11.64
C MET A 105 -6.34 5.98 -10.27
N LEU A 106 -6.99 7.15 -10.22
CA LEU A 106 -7.32 7.82 -8.95
C LEU A 106 -8.20 6.95 -8.06
N ALA A 107 -9.20 6.29 -8.65
CA ALA A 107 -10.08 5.41 -7.88
C ALA A 107 -9.37 4.13 -7.42
N ALA A 108 -8.31 3.66 -8.08
CA ALA A 108 -7.49 2.54 -7.58
C ALA A 108 -6.77 2.93 -6.28
N ASP A 109 -6.17 4.12 -6.26
CA ASP A 109 -5.57 4.69 -5.05
C ASP A 109 -6.62 4.85 -3.93
N CYS A 110 -7.83 5.34 -4.24
CA CYS A 110 -8.91 5.44 -3.26
C CYS A 110 -9.39 4.08 -2.72
N LEU A 111 -9.50 3.06 -3.58
CA LEU A 111 -9.86 1.70 -3.16
C LEU A 111 -8.77 1.09 -2.26
N ALA A 112 -7.50 1.34 -2.57
CA ALA A 112 -6.39 0.89 -1.76
C ALA A 112 -6.32 1.63 -0.40
N ILE A 113 -6.68 2.92 -0.34
CA ILE A 113 -6.86 3.66 0.93
C ILE A 113 -7.93 2.98 1.78
N GLU A 114 -9.07 2.64 1.20
CA GLU A 114 -10.15 1.96 1.91
C GLU A 114 -9.73 0.56 2.40
N ALA A 115 -8.88 -0.13 1.65
CA ALA A 115 -8.33 -1.43 2.01
C ALA A 115 -7.32 -1.36 3.17
N MET A 116 -6.71 -0.21 3.46
CA MET A 116 -5.70 -0.06 4.52
C MET A 116 -6.20 -0.53 5.90
N ARG A 117 -7.50 -0.43 6.17
CA ARG A 117 -8.12 -0.92 7.41
C ARG A 117 -7.91 -2.43 7.67
N TRP A 118 -7.61 -3.19 6.62
CA TRP A 118 -7.33 -4.62 6.70
C TRP A 118 -5.85 -4.92 6.94
N PHE A 119 -5.00 -3.88 6.94
CA PHE A 119 -3.56 -3.97 7.13
C PHE A 119 -3.10 -3.13 8.33
N PRO A 120 -3.62 -3.37 9.56
CA PRO A 120 -3.21 -2.61 10.72
C PRO A 120 -1.70 -2.70 10.98
N THR A 121 -1.16 -1.60 11.49
CA THR A 121 0.21 -1.47 11.99
C THR A 121 0.19 -1.57 13.51
N LEU A 122 0.78 -2.65 14.02
CA LEU A 122 0.68 -3.03 15.41
C LEU A 122 2.07 -3.14 16.04
N PRO A 123 2.19 -2.87 17.35
CA PRO A 123 3.40 -3.16 18.11
C PRO A 123 3.67 -4.68 18.16
N VAL A 124 4.82 -5.11 17.66
CA VAL A 124 5.29 -6.50 17.74
C VAL A 124 6.69 -6.51 18.35
N GLY A 125 6.79 -6.98 19.59
CA GLY A 125 8.06 -7.05 20.33
C GLY A 125 8.64 -5.68 20.68
N ARG A 126 9.54 -5.15 19.85
CA ARG A 126 10.21 -3.83 20.08
C ARG A 126 10.10 -2.88 18.88
N GLN A 127 9.22 -3.19 17.93
CA GLN A 127 9.02 -2.44 16.69
C GLN A 127 7.54 -2.48 16.28
N ALA A 128 7.12 -1.54 15.44
CA ALA A 128 5.83 -1.68 14.77
C ALA A 128 5.96 -2.54 13.51
N GLU A 129 4.96 -3.37 13.25
CA GLU A 129 4.83 -4.18 12.04
C GLU A 129 3.46 -3.93 11.40
N THR A 130 3.46 -3.69 10.09
CA THR A 130 2.23 -3.65 9.28
C THR A 130 1.90 -5.06 8.80
N SER A 131 0.67 -5.52 9.05
CA SER A 131 0.18 -6.81 8.54
C SER A 131 0.23 -6.88 7.01
N GLY A 132 0.35 -8.10 6.47
CA GLY A 132 0.61 -8.33 5.06
C GLY A 132 2.06 -8.07 4.62
N PHE A 133 2.94 -7.58 5.50
CA PHE A 133 4.36 -7.38 5.16
C PHE A 133 5.28 -8.43 5.80
N GLN A 134 6.09 -9.07 4.96
CA GLN A 134 7.16 -9.95 5.37
C GLN A 134 8.52 -9.25 5.22
N ARG A 135 9.39 -9.40 6.21
CA ARG A 135 10.77 -8.90 6.18
C ARG A 135 11.73 -10.08 6.07
N LYS A 136 12.41 -10.25 4.94
CA LYS A 136 13.46 -11.27 4.78
C LYS A 136 14.83 -10.76 5.23
N SER A 137 15.12 -9.47 5.00
CA SER A 137 16.33 -8.81 5.47
C SER A 137 16.09 -7.32 5.71
N ARG A 138 17.12 -6.56 6.11
CA ARG A 138 17.00 -5.10 6.34
C ARG A 138 16.54 -4.34 5.08
N ARG A 139 16.82 -4.86 3.89
CA ARG A 139 16.50 -4.23 2.60
C ARG A 139 15.39 -4.95 1.82
N GLU A 140 14.98 -6.13 2.28
CA GLU A 140 14.00 -6.97 1.58
C GLU A 140 12.71 -7.03 2.39
N ILE A 141 11.79 -6.15 2.01
CA ILE A 141 10.45 -6.06 2.56
C ILE A 141 9.49 -6.38 1.43
N TYR A 142 8.63 -7.37 1.64
CA TYR A 142 7.62 -7.80 0.69
C TYR A 142 6.24 -7.55 1.27
N PHE A 143 5.32 -7.07 0.42
CA PHE A 143 3.89 -7.14 0.67
C PHE A 143 3.37 -8.43 0.07
N VAL A 144 2.61 -9.20 0.84
CA VAL A 144 2.11 -10.53 0.48
C VAL A 144 0.60 -10.57 0.72
N TRP A 145 -0.16 -11.06 -0.26
CA TRP A 145 -1.61 -11.18 -0.14
C TRP A 145 -2.14 -12.41 -0.90
N PRO A 146 -3.19 -13.06 -0.38
CA PRO A 146 -3.84 -14.18 -1.06
C PRO A 146 -4.89 -13.68 -2.06
N ILE A 147 -5.19 -14.52 -3.05
CA ILE A 147 -6.39 -14.46 -3.89
C ILE A 147 -7.24 -15.68 -3.55
N TRP A 148 -8.53 -15.46 -3.28
CA TRP A 148 -9.44 -16.51 -2.84
C TRP A 148 -10.75 -16.49 -3.62
N THR A 149 -11.45 -17.62 -3.65
CA THR A 149 -12.72 -17.78 -4.38
C THR A 149 -13.97 -17.49 -3.54
N PRO A 150 -14.12 -18.00 -2.29
CA PRO A 150 -15.38 -17.85 -1.57
C PRO A 150 -15.61 -16.40 -1.14
N MET A 151 -16.87 -15.96 -1.09
CA MET A 151 -17.20 -14.70 -0.43
C MET A 151 -16.91 -14.82 1.07
N LEU A 152 -16.06 -13.93 1.58
CA LEU A 152 -15.62 -13.93 2.97
C LEU A 152 -16.22 -12.75 3.73
N SER A 153 -16.58 -12.98 5.00
CA SER A 153 -16.91 -11.88 5.90
C SER A 153 -15.66 -11.02 6.18
N THR A 154 -15.86 -9.77 6.59
CA THR A 154 -14.75 -8.87 6.94
C THR A 154 -13.84 -9.45 8.02
N ASP A 155 -14.40 -10.12 9.03
CA ASP A 155 -13.60 -10.75 10.08
C ASP A 155 -12.76 -11.92 9.53
N THR A 156 -13.32 -12.71 8.61
CA THR A 156 -12.57 -13.79 7.95
C THR A 156 -11.44 -13.24 7.08
N VAL A 157 -11.68 -12.14 6.35
CA VAL A 157 -10.63 -11.47 5.56
C VAL A 157 -9.50 -10.99 6.47
N ARG A 158 -9.80 -10.38 7.62
CA ARG A 158 -8.76 -9.94 8.57
C ARG A 158 -7.93 -11.11 9.08
N SER A 159 -8.56 -12.23 9.43
CA SER A 159 -7.83 -13.45 9.85
C SER A 159 -7.01 -14.06 8.72
N LEU A 160 -7.53 -14.05 7.50
CA LEU A 160 -6.85 -14.57 6.32
C LEU A 160 -5.56 -13.79 6.02
N LEU A 161 -5.60 -12.47 6.05
CA LEU A 161 -4.46 -11.60 5.70
C LEU A 161 -3.28 -11.66 6.68
N VAL A 162 -3.49 -12.21 7.88
CA VAL A 162 -2.44 -12.41 8.89
C VAL A 162 -2.03 -13.88 9.05
N LEU A 163 -2.52 -14.75 8.17
CA LEU A 163 -2.23 -16.17 8.23
C LEU A 163 -0.73 -16.44 7.99
N PRO A 164 -0.01 -17.08 8.94
CA PRO A 164 1.43 -17.34 8.80
C PRO A 164 1.77 -18.15 7.55
N ASP A 165 0.87 -19.07 7.16
CA ASP A 165 1.01 -19.94 6.00
C ASP A 165 1.24 -19.18 4.68
N LEU A 166 0.78 -17.91 4.59
CA LEU A 166 1.02 -17.04 3.42
C LEU A 166 2.49 -16.63 3.27
N THR A 167 3.27 -16.74 4.35
CA THR A 167 4.66 -16.25 4.41
C THR A 167 5.69 -17.38 4.53
N HIS A 168 5.27 -18.64 4.48
CA HIS A 168 6.17 -19.78 4.41
C HIS A 168 7.02 -19.75 3.14
N ASP A 169 8.23 -20.30 3.22
CA ASP A 169 9.17 -20.39 2.10
C ASP A 169 9.71 -21.83 2.03
N PRO A 170 9.21 -22.67 1.11
CA PRO A 170 8.16 -22.40 0.11
C PRO A 170 6.73 -22.33 0.70
N VAL A 171 5.81 -21.73 -0.06
CA VAL A 171 4.37 -21.69 0.28
C VAL A 171 3.75 -23.08 0.11
N ASP A 172 2.95 -23.54 1.07
CA ASP A 172 2.19 -24.80 0.96
C ASP A 172 0.85 -24.57 0.25
N HIS A 173 0.88 -24.60 -1.08
CA HIS A 173 -0.31 -24.44 -1.92
C HIS A 173 -1.41 -25.46 -1.61
N GLY A 174 -1.07 -26.70 -1.22
CA GLY A 174 -2.04 -27.75 -0.93
C GLY A 174 -2.84 -27.47 0.34
N SER A 175 -2.19 -26.93 1.37
CA SER A 175 -2.86 -26.45 2.58
C SER A 175 -3.72 -25.23 2.32
N LEU A 176 -3.21 -24.25 1.56
CA LEU A 176 -3.93 -23.02 1.23
C LEU A 176 -5.15 -23.24 0.33
N ALA A 177 -5.04 -24.10 -0.69
CA ALA A 177 -6.14 -24.46 -1.59
C ALA A 177 -7.33 -25.07 -0.84
N ARG A 178 -7.08 -25.90 0.19
CA ARG A 178 -8.13 -26.45 1.06
C ARG A 178 -8.89 -25.39 1.85
N ARG A 179 -8.34 -24.17 1.97
CA ARG A 179 -8.98 -23.01 2.61
C ARG A 179 -9.59 -22.05 1.58
N GLY A 180 -9.62 -22.41 0.30
CA GLY A 180 -10.17 -21.61 -0.79
C GLY A 180 -9.25 -20.52 -1.33
N ILE A 181 -7.97 -20.53 -0.94
CA ILE A 181 -6.93 -19.62 -1.44
C ILE A 181 -6.34 -20.25 -2.70
N GLN A 182 -6.48 -19.57 -3.84
CA GLN A 182 -6.04 -20.06 -5.14
C GLN A 182 -4.59 -19.70 -5.42
N GLU A 183 -4.21 -18.47 -5.08
CA GLU A 183 -2.89 -17.91 -5.39
C GLU A 183 -2.42 -17.04 -4.24
N VAL A 184 -1.10 -16.90 -4.10
CA VAL A 184 -0.48 -15.95 -3.19
C VAL A 184 0.44 -15.08 -4.02
N TYR A 185 0.24 -13.78 -3.96
CA TYR A 185 1.09 -12.81 -4.64
C TYR A 185 2.03 -12.16 -3.66
N ARG A 186 3.22 -11.82 -4.14
CA ARG A 186 4.12 -10.90 -3.45
C ARG A 186 4.55 -9.75 -4.35
N SER A 187 4.76 -8.59 -3.73
CA SER A 187 5.45 -7.44 -4.33
C SER A 187 6.52 -6.93 -3.39
N GLN A 188 7.71 -6.60 -3.93
CA GLN A 188 8.76 -5.99 -3.13
C GLN A 188 8.48 -4.49 -2.92
N ARG A 189 8.57 -4.04 -1.67
CA ARG A 189 8.60 -2.61 -1.33
C ARG A 189 10.03 -2.11 -1.39
N VAL A 190 10.31 -1.21 -2.34
CA VAL A 190 11.62 -0.58 -2.51
C VAL A 190 11.61 0.86 -2.04
N GLN A 191 12.64 1.26 -1.31
CA GLN A 191 12.85 2.65 -0.92
C GLN A 191 13.93 3.26 -1.82
N GLN A 192 13.54 4.22 -2.66
CA GLN A 192 14.43 4.84 -3.65
C GLN A 192 15.28 5.95 -3.03
N ASN A 193 14.69 6.69 -2.09
CA ASN A 193 15.34 7.75 -1.35
C ASN A 193 14.69 7.86 0.05
N GLN A 194 15.16 8.81 0.86
CA GLN A 194 14.67 8.99 2.22
C GLN A 194 13.17 9.37 2.33
N TYR A 195 12.54 9.81 1.24
CA TYR A 195 11.17 10.31 1.24
C TYR A 195 10.16 9.35 0.60
N TYR A 196 10.58 8.64 -0.46
CA TYR A 196 9.67 7.89 -1.32
C TYR A 196 10.01 6.40 -1.38
N SER A 197 8.96 5.58 -1.43
CA SER A 197 9.01 4.15 -1.70
C SER A 197 8.01 3.80 -2.80
N ASN A 198 8.14 2.60 -3.37
CA ASN A 198 7.24 2.05 -4.39
C ASN A 198 7.13 0.53 -4.21
N PHE A 199 6.07 -0.04 -4.77
CA PHE A 199 6.02 -1.46 -5.07
C PHE A 199 6.70 -1.77 -6.41
N LEU A 200 7.35 -2.91 -6.50
CA LEU A 200 7.74 -3.52 -7.78
C LEU A 200 6.58 -4.33 -8.35
N PRO A 201 6.59 -4.72 -9.63
CA PRO A 201 5.59 -5.63 -10.18
C PRO A 201 5.43 -6.88 -9.31
N ALA A 202 4.18 -7.26 -9.08
CA ALA A 202 3.85 -8.42 -8.27
C ALA A 202 4.04 -9.71 -9.07
N HIS A 203 4.31 -10.81 -8.37
CA HIS A 203 4.34 -12.15 -8.96
C HIS A 203 3.80 -13.18 -7.99
N SER A 204 3.24 -14.28 -8.52
CA SER A 204 2.77 -15.41 -7.72
C SER A 204 3.93 -16.19 -7.11
N ILE A 205 3.76 -16.72 -5.90
CA ILE A 205 4.77 -17.44 -5.10
C ILE A 205 4.28 -18.73 -4.51
#